data_AF-A0A4R6JLD4-F1
#
_entry.id   AF-A0A4R6JLD4-F1
#
_cell.length_a   1.000
_cell.length_b   1.000
_cell.length_c   1.000
_cell.angle_alpha   90.00
_cell.angle_beta   90.00
_cell.angle_gamma   90.00
#
_symmetry.space_group_name_H-M   'P 1'
#
loop_
_entity.id
_entity.type
_entity.pdbx_description
1 polymer ?
#
loop_
_entity_poly.entity_id
_entity_poly.type
_entity_poly.pdbx_seq_one_letter_code
_entity_poly.pdbx_strand_id
1 'polypeptide(L)'
;MDVLVRETWSGATAFWHELPRTLTAGALVLAASAPLAAALVSAAPGWMSAVALLPLTLALTAVASFAAPIARGDQASSSALRRIDPVLALLLSVAGLALIAPWGVVPAAAVVIVGPYALAYGAVRGKRGLAAVRGGAILAAYRPSWALTSTALTVLAGFAAVASAGVLALVAAPLLLTLAARQTANLLAEIDARQVAVPPPDPALPWGPPSTTNSGEVSGSSTAALWTGANCGQPSDVRRNGVSA
;
A
#
# COMPACT_ATOMS: atom_id res chain seq x y z
N MET A 1 5.67 -14.15 24.12
CA MET A 1 6.75 -13.32 23.56
C MET A 1 7.50 -14.05 22.44
N ASP A 2 7.59 -15.38 22.48
CA ASP A 2 8.31 -16.21 21.49
C ASP A 2 7.75 -16.18 20.06
N VAL A 3 6.45 -15.92 19.89
CA VAL A 3 5.83 -15.82 18.55
C VAL A 3 6.36 -14.60 17.80
N LEU A 4 6.47 -13.44 18.47
CA LEU A 4 7.03 -12.21 17.89
C LEU A 4 8.52 -12.34 17.55
N VAL A 5 9.28 -13.08 18.37
CA VAL A 5 10.71 -13.31 18.12
C VAL A 5 10.92 -14.25 16.92
N ARG A 6 10.09 -15.30 16.76
CA ARG A 6 10.15 -16.18 15.59
C ARG A 6 9.75 -15.48 14.30
N GLU A 7 8.73 -14.62 14.33
CA GLU A 7 8.28 -13.88 13.15
C GLU A 7 9.28 -12.81 12.68
N THR A 8 9.99 -12.17 13.61
CA THR A 8 11.04 -11.20 13.27
C THR A 8 12.27 -11.89 12.68
N TRP A 9 12.67 -13.03 13.23
CA TRP A 9 13.79 -13.81 12.72
C TRP A 9 13.53 -14.42 11.33
N SER A 10 12.34 -14.96 11.07
CA SER A 10 11.99 -15.48 9.74
C SER A 10 11.88 -14.38 8.69
N GLY A 11 11.40 -13.21 9.09
CA GLY A 11 11.37 -12.02 8.22
C GLY A 11 12.78 -11.55 7.85
N ALA A 12 13.69 -11.52 8.82
CA ALA A 12 15.07 -11.11 8.59
C ALA A 12 15.80 -12.07 7.64
N THR A 13 15.68 -13.38 7.82
CA THR A 13 16.35 -14.36 6.94
C THR A 13 15.77 -14.38 5.53
N ALA A 14 14.44 -14.25 5.39
CA ALA A 14 13.80 -14.09 4.09
C ALA A 14 14.26 -12.81 3.38
N PHE A 15 14.44 -11.72 4.13
CA PHE A 15 14.97 -10.46 3.60
C PHE A 15 16.41 -10.61 3.12
N TRP A 16 17.27 -11.32 3.87
CA TRP A 16 18.65 -11.59 3.47
C TRP A 16 18.75 -12.39 2.17
N HIS A 17 17.87 -13.36 1.95
CA HIS A 17 17.83 -14.12 0.70
C HIS A 17 17.34 -13.29 -0.50
N GLU A 18 16.43 -12.36 -0.27
CA GLU A 18 15.90 -11.47 -1.30
C GLU A 18 16.71 -10.16 -1.42
N LEU A 19 17.79 -10.00 -0.66
CA LEU A 19 18.64 -8.80 -0.64
C LEU A 19 19.11 -8.36 -2.04
N PRO A 20 19.64 -9.23 -2.92
CA PRO A 20 20.05 -8.79 -4.25
C PRO A 20 18.89 -8.25 -5.09
N ARG A 21 17.68 -8.80 -4.94
CA ARG A 21 16.49 -8.33 -5.68
C ARG A 21 15.86 -7.09 -5.06
N THR A 22 15.93 -6.92 -3.75
CA THR A 22 15.51 -5.68 -3.10
C THR A 22 16.46 -4.53 -3.45
N LEU A 23 17.76 -4.80 -3.56
CA LEU A 23 18.74 -3.82 -4.06
C LEU A 23 18.46 -3.40 -5.50
N THR A 24 18.10 -4.32 -6.41
CA THR A 24 17.75 -3.92 -7.79
C THR A 24 16.47 -3.10 -7.83
N ALA A 25 15.46 -3.44 -7.02
CA ALA A 25 14.26 -2.63 -6.87
C ALA A 25 14.57 -1.22 -6.32
N GLY A 26 15.43 -1.12 -5.30
CA GLY A 26 15.91 0.15 -4.77
C GLY A 26 16.71 0.97 -5.79
N ALA A 27 17.59 0.31 -6.55
CA ALA A 27 18.39 0.95 -7.59
C ALA A 27 17.51 1.52 -8.71
N LEU A 28 16.43 0.82 -9.07
CA LEU A 28 15.43 1.34 -10.01
C LEU A 28 14.73 2.59 -9.48
N VAL A 29 14.37 2.64 -8.19
CA VAL A 29 13.77 3.83 -7.58
C VAL A 29 14.76 4.99 -7.57
N LEU A 30 16.03 4.74 -7.23
CA LEU A 30 17.07 5.77 -7.29
C LEU A 30 17.28 6.29 -8.71
N ALA A 31 17.41 5.40 -9.69
CA ALA A 31 17.56 5.78 -11.09
C ALA A 31 16.35 6.60 -11.58
N ALA A 32 15.13 6.21 -11.16
CA ALA A 32 13.91 6.94 -11.47
C ALA A 32 13.79 8.30 -10.76
N SER A 33 14.51 8.52 -9.66
CA SER A 33 14.57 9.80 -8.95
C SER A 33 15.54 10.81 -9.58
N ALA A 34 16.47 10.35 -10.41
CA ALA A 34 17.46 11.20 -11.09
C ALA A 34 16.85 12.37 -11.89
N PRO A 35 15.80 12.18 -12.73
CA PRO A 35 15.19 13.30 -13.44
C PRO A 35 14.55 14.34 -12.50
N LEU A 36 13.99 13.90 -11.37
CA LEU A 36 13.43 14.80 -10.37
C LEU A 36 14.53 15.62 -9.69
N ALA A 37 15.63 14.96 -9.29
CA ALA A 37 16.78 15.66 -8.71
C ALA A 37 17.36 16.69 -9.69
N ALA A 38 17.50 16.32 -10.97
CA ALA A 38 17.96 17.24 -12.02
C ALA A 38 17.00 18.44 -12.20
N ALA A 39 15.69 18.21 -12.20
CA ALA A 39 14.68 19.27 -12.30
C ALA A 39 14.74 20.23 -11.10
N LEU A 40 14.95 19.71 -9.89
CA LEU A 40 15.06 20.52 -8.67
C LEU A 40 16.36 21.35 -8.64
N VAL A 41 17.49 20.75 -9.01
CA VAL A 41 18.80 21.44 -9.07
C VAL A 41 18.81 22.53 -10.14
N SER A 42 18.14 22.30 -11.27
CA SER A 42 18.04 23.28 -12.36
C SER A 42 16.99 24.38 -12.12
N ALA A 43 16.30 24.36 -10.97
CA ALA A 43 15.18 25.26 -10.68
C ALA A 43 14.15 25.29 -11.83
N ALA A 44 13.89 24.11 -12.41
CA ALA A 44 12.99 23.98 -13.55
C ALA A 44 11.56 24.43 -13.19
N PRO A 45 10.77 24.90 -14.17
CA PRO A 45 9.36 25.21 -13.96
C PRO A 45 8.61 24.03 -13.33
N GLY A 46 7.64 24.32 -12.46
CA GLY A 46 6.95 23.26 -11.68
C GLY A 46 6.32 22.15 -12.54
N TRP A 47 5.88 22.45 -13.76
CA TRP A 47 5.37 21.43 -14.68
C TRP A 47 6.43 20.40 -15.11
N MET A 48 7.70 20.79 -15.22
CA MET A 48 8.80 19.87 -15.50
C MET A 48 9.06 18.94 -14.31
N SER A 49 8.95 19.45 -13.08
CA SER A 49 9.00 18.63 -11.86
C SER A 49 7.85 17.62 -11.82
N ALA A 50 6.66 17.97 -12.34
CA ALA A 50 5.52 17.07 -12.47
C ALA A 50 5.84 15.87 -13.38
N VAL A 51 6.41 16.15 -14.54
CA VAL A 51 6.77 15.10 -15.52
C VAL A 51 7.92 14.25 -14.96
N ALA A 52 8.84 14.85 -14.22
CA ALA A 52 9.96 14.16 -13.58
C ALA A 52 9.54 13.26 -12.40
N LEU A 53 8.37 13.48 -11.78
CA LEU A 53 7.79 12.59 -10.76
C LEU A 53 7.19 11.31 -11.35
N LEU A 54 6.84 11.32 -12.63
CA LEU A 54 6.21 10.19 -13.31
C LEU A 54 7.07 8.92 -13.32
N PRO A 55 8.37 8.94 -13.69
CA PRO A 55 9.22 7.74 -13.60
C PRO A 55 9.34 7.23 -12.16
N LEU A 56 9.45 8.13 -11.18
CA LEU A 56 9.56 7.76 -9.76
C LEU A 56 8.30 7.05 -9.26
N THR A 57 7.13 7.59 -9.57
CA THR A 57 5.84 6.99 -9.16
C THR A 57 5.58 5.65 -9.85
N LEU A 58 5.93 5.51 -11.13
CA LEU A 58 5.87 4.22 -11.82
C LEU A 58 6.80 3.19 -11.16
N ALA A 59 8.04 3.57 -10.84
CA ALA A 59 8.97 2.70 -10.12
C ALA A 59 8.39 2.25 -8.78
N LEU A 60 7.79 3.16 -8.00
CA LEU A 60 7.15 2.81 -6.72
C LEU A 60 6.00 1.81 -6.89
N THR A 61 5.17 1.92 -7.94
CA THR A 61 4.12 0.92 -8.20
C THR A 61 4.69 -0.47 -8.54
N ALA A 62 5.80 -0.53 -9.28
CA ALA A 62 6.50 -1.77 -9.60
C ALA A 62 7.16 -2.39 -8.36
N VAL A 63 7.77 -1.58 -7.49
CA VAL A 63 8.34 -2.07 -6.23
C VAL A 63 7.24 -2.55 -5.28
N ALA A 64 6.10 -1.87 -5.23
CA ALA A 64 4.96 -2.30 -4.42
C ALA A 64 4.44 -3.67 -4.87
N SER A 65 4.30 -3.89 -6.18
CA SER A 65 3.84 -5.18 -6.73
C SER A 65 4.86 -6.31 -6.50
N PHE A 66 6.15 -5.99 -6.46
CA PHE A 66 7.21 -6.92 -6.05
C PHE A 66 7.22 -7.21 -4.53
N ALA A 67 6.93 -6.22 -3.69
CA ALA A 67 6.93 -6.34 -2.24
C ALA A 67 5.77 -7.19 -1.69
N ALA A 68 4.62 -7.20 -2.37
CA ALA A 68 3.42 -7.92 -1.91
C ALA A 68 3.55 -9.46 -1.83
N PRO A 69 4.19 -10.19 -2.76
CA PRO A 69 4.46 -11.61 -2.58
C PRO A 69 5.47 -11.89 -1.46
N ILE A 70 6.52 -11.06 -1.33
CA ILE A 70 7.51 -11.18 -0.24
C ILE A 70 6.83 -11.03 1.13
N ALA A 71 5.90 -10.08 1.24
CA ALA A 71 5.13 -9.86 2.46
C ALA A 71 4.28 -11.09 2.84
N ARG A 72 3.85 -11.90 1.87
CA ARG A 72 3.11 -13.16 2.07
C ARG A 72 4.00 -14.38 2.32
N GLY A 73 5.32 -14.22 2.18
CA GLY A 73 6.26 -15.35 2.23
C GLY A 73 6.34 -16.13 0.91
N ASP A 74 5.73 -15.63 -0.17
CA ASP A 74 5.85 -16.22 -1.50
C ASP A 74 7.17 -15.79 -2.17
N GLN A 75 7.71 -16.64 -3.05
CA GLN A 75 8.90 -16.29 -3.82
C GLN A 75 8.60 -15.13 -4.78
N ALA A 76 9.42 -14.09 -4.71
CA ALA A 76 9.25 -12.90 -5.52
C ALA A 76 9.62 -13.18 -6.98
N SER A 77 8.62 -13.20 -7.87
CA SER A 77 8.88 -13.33 -9.30
C SER A 77 9.39 -12.00 -9.86
N SER A 78 10.47 -12.02 -10.63
CA SER A 78 10.94 -10.86 -11.40
C SER A 78 9.90 -10.37 -12.42
N SER A 79 8.98 -11.24 -12.84
CA SER A 79 7.84 -10.85 -13.68
C SER A 79 6.89 -9.87 -12.99
N ALA A 80 6.87 -9.84 -11.64
CA ALA A 80 6.06 -8.91 -10.87
C ALA A 80 6.50 -7.45 -11.09
N LEU A 81 7.81 -7.19 -11.30
CA LEU A 81 8.31 -5.83 -11.58
C LEU A 81 7.71 -5.25 -12.87
N ARG A 82 7.24 -6.09 -13.81
CA ARG A 82 6.59 -5.63 -15.03
C ARG A 82 5.12 -5.25 -14.82
N ARG A 83 4.54 -5.56 -13.66
CA ARG A 83 3.18 -5.14 -13.31
C ARG A 83 3.21 -3.73 -12.75
N ILE A 84 3.22 -2.79 -13.68
CA ILE A 84 3.14 -1.34 -13.41
C ILE A 84 1.67 -0.94 -13.44
N ASP A 85 1.27 -0.04 -12.52
CA ASP A 85 -0.06 0.57 -12.52
C ASP A 85 0.05 2.04 -12.94
N PRO A 86 -0.13 2.35 -14.24
CA PRO A 86 0.07 3.71 -14.74
C PRO A 86 -0.98 4.67 -14.19
N VAL A 87 -2.18 4.20 -13.87
CA VAL A 87 -3.26 5.05 -13.34
C VAL A 87 -2.93 5.47 -11.92
N LEU A 88 -2.51 4.53 -11.08
CA LEU A 88 -2.09 4.84 -9.72
C LEU A 88 -0.84 5.74 -9.71
N ALA A 89 0.13 5.47 -10.59
CA ALA A 89 1.31 6.31 -10.73
C ALA A 89 0.95 7.75 -11.16
N LEU A 90 0.05 7.90 -12.14
CA LEU A 90 -0.43 9.22 -12.56
C LEU A 90 -1.11 9.97 -11.40
N LEU A 91 -2.00 9.30 -10.65
CA LEU A 91 -2.67 9.89 -9.48
C LEU A 91 -1.67 10.33 -8.41
N LEU A 92 -0.67 9.49 -8.11
CA LEU A 92 0.40 9.83 -7.17
C LEU A 92 1.29 10.97 -7.70
N SER A 93 1.52 11.06 -9.01
CA SER A 93 2.33 12.11 -9.62
C SER A 93 1.62 13.47 -9.56
N VAL A 94 0.32 13.51 -9.87
CA VAL A 94 -0.50 14.72 -9.76
C VAL A 94 -0.58 15.18 -8.30
N ALA A 95 -0.74 14.25 -7.37
CA ALA A 95 -0.70 14.55 -5.96
C ALA A 95 0.67 15.00 -5.45
N GLY A 96 1.74 14.38 -5.95
CA GLY A 96 3.11 14.77 -5.66
C GLY A 96 3.42 16.19 -6.14
N LEU A 97 2.81 16.60 -7.26
CA LEU A 97 2.90 17.98 -7.72
C LEU A 97 2.24 18.96 -6.74
N ALA A 98 1.15 18.55 -6.10
CA ALA A 98 0.47 19.37 -5.11
C ALA A 98 1.38 19.68 -3.90
N LEU A 99 2.35 18.82 -3.55
CA LEU A 99 3.36 19.12 -2.51
C LEU A 99 4.21 20.35 -2.83
N ILE A 100 4.41 20.65 -4.11
CA ILE A 100 5.27 21.74 -4.59
C ILE A 100 4.44 23.02 -4.78
N ALA A 101 3.11 22.91 -4.84
CA ALA A 101 2.20 24.03 -5.00
C ALA A 101 1.86 24.68 -3.64
N PRO A 102 1.80 26.03 -3.54
CA PRO A 102 1.52 26.72 -2.27
C PRO A 102 0.13 26.41 -1.66
N TRP A 103 -0.79 25.88 -2.47
CA TRP A 103 -2.18 25.59 -2.09
C TRP A 103 -2.41 24.09 -1.86
N GLY A 104 -1.38 23.27 -2.07
CA GLY A 104 -1.52 21.82 -2.17
C GLY A 104 -1.23 21.06 -0.88
N VAL A 105 -1.16 21.72 0.27
CA VAL A 105 -0.84 21.07 1.56
C VAL A 105 -1.85 19.97 1.93
N VAL A 106 -3.15 20.22 1.71
CA VAL A 106 -4.20 19.24 2.01
C VAL A 106 -4.13 18.00 1.10
N PRO A 107 -4.12 18.13 -0.24
CA PRO A 107 -3.97 16.97 -1.12
C PRO A 107 -2.62 16.26 -0.94
N ALA A 108 -1.55 17.01 -0.63
CA ALA A 108 -0.26 16.46 -0.25
C ALA A 108 -0.35 15.56 0.99
N ALA A 109 -0.92 16.08 2.09
CA ALA A 109 -1.10 15.31 3.32
C ALA A 109 -1.96 14.07 3.07
N ALA A 110 -3.04 14.21 2.32
CA ALA A 110 -3.90 13.09 1.95
C ALA A 110 -3.11 11.99 1.21
N VAL A 111 -2.18 12.36 0.33
CA VAL A 111 -1.38 11.38 -0.43
C VAL A 111 -0.23 10.79 0.37
N VAL A 112 0.38 11.55 1.26
CA VAL A 112 1.38 11.00 2.19
C VAL A 112 0.74 9.97 3.15
N ILE A 113 -0.52 10.19 3.52
CA ILE A 113 -1.28 9.28 4.41
C ILE A 113 -1.84 8.09 3.62
N VAL A 114 -2.52 8.32 2.49
CA VAL A 114 -3.25 7.29 1.73
C VAL A 114 -2.35 6.55 0.75
N GLY A 115 -1.31 7.20 0.21
CA GLY A 115 -0.44 6.66 -0.84
C GLY A 115 0.21 5.31 -0.47
N PRO A 116 0.86 5.17 0.70
CA PRO A 116 1.45 3.90 1.13
C PRO A 116 0.42 2.77 1.21
N TYR A 117 -0.79 3.04 1.73
CA TYR A 117 -1.88 2.07 1.81
C TYR A 117 -2.50 1.76 0.45
N ALA A 118 -2.62 2.74 -0.44
CA ALA A 118 -3.14 2.52 -1.78
C ALA A 118 -2.21 1.60 -2.59
N LEU A 119 -0.89 1.83 -2.49
CA LEU A 119 0.12 0.98 -3.10
C LEU A 119 0.09 -0.43 -2.52
N ALA A 120 0.10 -0.54 -1.18
CA ALA A 120 0.07 -1.83 -0.49
C ALA A 120 -1.23 -2.62 -0.79
N TYR A 121 -2.38 -1.96 -0.74
CA TYR A 121 -3.68 -2.58 -1.02
C TYR A 121 -3.79 -3.03 -2.48
N GLY A 122 -3.39 -2.17 -3.42
CA GLY A 122 -3.35 -2.51 -4.84
C GLY A 122 -2.46 -3.73 -5.11
N ALA A 123 -1.29 -3.78 -4.48
CA ALA A 123 -0.34 -4.88 -4.62
C ALA A 123 -0.82 -6.18 -3.95
N VAL A 124 -1.42 -6.11 -2.76
CA VAL A 124 -1.91 -7.30 -2.03
C VAL A 124 -3.14 -7.90 -2.70
N ARG A 125 -4.16 -7.07 -3.00
CA ARG A 125 -5.45 -7.52 -3.58
C ARG A 125 -5.43 -7.56 -5.12
N GLY A 126 -4.33 -7.19 -5.77
CA GLY A 126 -4.21 -7.14 -7.23
C GLY A 126 -5.15 -6.13 -7.91
N LYS A 127 -5.59 -5.09 -7.17
CA LYS A 127 -6.46 -4.02 -7.67
C LYS A 127 -5.62 -2.88 -8.24
N ARG A 128 -6.17 -2.15 -9.22
CA ARG A 128 -5.48 -1.06 -9.92
C ARG A 128 -6.24 0.27 -9.87
N GLY A 129 -5.52 1.37 -10.02
CA GLY A 129 -6.06 2.72 -10.14
C GLY A 129 -6.92 3.16 -8.96
N LEU A 130 -8.11 3.72 -9.26
CA LEU A 130 -9.04 4.25 -8.26
C LEU A 130 -9.52 3.21 -7.23
N ALA A 131 -9.62 1.94 -7.61
CA ALA A 131 -10.00 0.89 -6.67
C ALA A 131 -8.92 0.69 -5.59
N ALA A 132 -7.65 0.86 -5.95
CA ALA A 132 -6.54 0.79 -5.01
C ALA A 132 -6.55 1.98 -4.05
N VAL A 133 -6.78 3.19 -4.58
CA VAL A 133 -6.89 4.42 -3.77
C VAL A 133 -8.07 4.35 -2.80
N ARG A 134 -9.24 3.90 -3.26
CA ARG A 134 -10.42 3.75 -2.41
C ARG A 134 -10.17 2.76 -1.27
N GLY A 135 -9.60 1.60 -1.57
CA GLY A 135 -9.24 0.62 -0.54
C GLY A 135 -8.21 1.14 0.45
N GLY A 136 -7.17 1.83 -0.03
CA GLY A 136 -6.15 2.46 0.81
C GLY A 136 -6.73 3.54 1.73
N ALA A 137 -7.63 4.39 1.22
CA ALA A 137 -8.29 5.43 2.01
C ALA A 137 -9.18 4.84 3.11
N ILE A 138 -9.92 3.78 2.80
CA ILE A 138 -10.77 3.08 3.79
C ILE A 138 -9.89 2.45 4.89
N LEU A 139 -8.76 1.83 4.52
CA LEU A 139 -7.83 1.25 5.50
C LEU A 139 -7.19 2.32 6.40
N ALA A 140 -6.78 3.45 5.84
CA ALA A 140 -6.25 4.57 6.59
C ALA A 140 -7.29 5.13 7.59
N ALA A 141 -8.56 5.20 7.18
CA ALA A 141 -9.66 5.63 8.05
C ALA A 141 -10.01 4.60 9.14
N TYR A 142 -9.88 3.29 8.86
CA TYR A 142 -10.18 2.23 9.81
C TYR A 142 -9.16 2.15 10.97
N ARG A 143 -7.88 2.45 10.70
CA ARG A 143 -6.80 2.41 11.70
C ARG A 143 -5.87 3.64 11.57
N PRO A 144 -6.30 4.83 12.03
CA PRO A 144 -5.56 6.07 11.83
C PRO A 144 -4.18 6.07 12.53
N SER A 145 -4.05 5.35 13.65
CA SER A 145 -2.76 5.22 14.35
C SER A 145 -1.69 4.56 13.47
N TRP A 146 -2.06 3.52 12.73
CA TRP A 146 -1.15 2.85 11.80
C TRP A 146 -0.80 3.76 10.64
N ALA A 147 -1.79 4.51 10.14
CA ALA A 147 -1.55 5.45 9.06
C ALA A 147 -0.50 6.51 9.45
N LEU A 148 -0.66 7.10 10.63
CA LEU A 148 0.32 8.05 11.18
C LEU A 148 1.70 7.42 11.37
N THR A 149 1.79 6.16 11.85
CA THR A 149 3.10 5.49 11.97
C THR A 149 3.76 5.26 10.62
N SER A 150 2.99 4.86 9.60
CA SER A 150 3.53 4.66 8.24
C SER A 150 4.03 5.99 7.66
N THR A 151 3.29 7.09 7.87
CA THR A 151 3.68 8.44 7.47
C THR A 151 4.92 8.92 8.21
N ALA A 152 5.00 8.68 9.52
CA ALA A 152 6.20 9.03 10.29
C ALA A 152 7.43 8.26 9.76
N LEU A 153 7.27 6.97 9.46
CA LEU A 153 8.33 6.14 8.90
C LEU A 153 8.74 6.57 7.49
N THR A 154 7.80 6.98 6.62
CA THR A 154 8.14 7.49 5.28
C THR A 154 8.90 8.81 5.37
N VAL A 155 8.50 9.71 6.28
CA VAL A 155 9.22 10.97 6.53
C VAL A 155 10.63 10.71 7.06
N LEU A 156 10.77 9.85 8.07
CA LEU A 156 12.07 9.48 8.64
C LEU A 156 12.98 8.81 7.61
N ALA A 157 12.43 7.90 6.79
CA ALA A 157 13.17 7.26 5.72
C ALA A 157 13.58 8.25 4.63
N GLY A 158 12.71 9.21 4.28
CA GLY A 158 13.03 10.29 3.35
C GLY A 158 14.19 11.14 3.86
N PHE A 159 14.14 11.54 5.13
CA PHE A 159 15.22 12.27 5.77
C PHE A 159 16.53 11.47 5.78
N ALA A 160 16.47 10.19 6.16
CA ALA A 160 17.63 9.31 6.17
C ALA A 160 18.20 9.07 4.76
N ALA A 161 17.34 8.96 3.74
CA ALA A 161 17.76 8.88 2.34
C ALA A 161 18.51 10.13 1.91
N VAL A 162 18.02 11.33 2.23
CA VAL A 162 18.70 12.59 1.92
C VAL A 162 20.03 12.70 2.67
N ALA A 163 20.04 12.40 3.97
CA ALA A 163 21.24 12.46 4.81
C ALA A 163 22.34 11.48 4.38
N SER A 164 21.96 10.31 3.83
CA SER A 164 22.88 9.27 3.36
C SER A 164 23.30 9.41 1.90
N ALA A 165 23.05 10.58 1.28
CA ALA A 165 23.27 10.81 -0.16
C ALA A 165 22.58 9.75 -1.06
N GLY A 166 21.44 9.21 -0.60
CA GLY A 166 20.63 8.24 -1.32
C GLY A 166 20.99 6.77 -1.07
N VAL A 167 22.08 6.44 -0.37
CA VAL A 167 22.46 5.04 -0.12
C VAL A 167 21.37 4.29 0.65
N LEU A 168 20.78 4.91 1.67
CA LEU A 168 19.68 4.29 2.41
C LEU A 168 18.40 4.16 1.58
N ALA A 169 18.24 4.94 0.50
CA ALA A 169 17.06 4.82 -0.36
C ALA A 169 16.99 3.44 -1.05
N LEU A 170 18.14 2.80 -1.31
CA LEU A 170 18.22 1.44 -1.88
C LEU A 170 17.47 0.40 -1.03
N VAL A 171 17.48 0.58 0.29
CA VAL A 171 16.94 -0.40 1.24
C VAL A 171 15.64 0.09 1.86
N ALA A 172 15.54 1.39 2.17
CA ALA A 172 14.40 1.95 2.88
C ALA A 172 13.09 1.85 2.08
N ALA A 173 13.11 2.13 0.77
CA ALA A 173 11.91 2.06 -0.06
C ALA A 173 11.28 0.65 -0.11
N PRO A 174 12.01 -0.43 -0.48
CA PRO A 174 11.44 -1.77 -0.47
C PRO A 174 11.08 -2.25 0.95
N LEU A 175 11.82 -1.83 1.98
CA LEU A 175 11.53 -2.19 3.37
C LEU A 175 10.22 -1.55 3.87
N LEU A 176 10.00 -0.26 3.59
CA LEU A 176 8.75 0.41 3.93
C LEU A 176 7.55 -0.20 3.19
N LEU A 177 7.71 -0.53 1.90
CA LEU A 177 6.64 -1.15 1.12
C LEU A 177 6.30 -2.56 1.61
N THR A 178 7.30 -3.35 1.99
CA THR A 178 7.06 -4.69 2.57
C THR A 178 6.37 -4.60 3.93
N LEU A 179 6.76 -3.66 4.80
CA LEU A 179 6.06 -3.39 6.05
C LEU A 179 4.61 -2.96 5.82
N ALA A 180 4.37 -2.00 4.91
CA ALA A 180 3.02 -1.54 4.58
C ALA A 180 2.16 -2.68 4.01
N ALA A 181 2.73 -3.55 3.16
CA ALA A 181 2.05 -4.72 2.63
C ALA A 181 1.69 -5.74 3.71
N ARG A 182 2.58 -6.02 4.66
CA ARG A 182 2.29 -6.91 5.81
C ARG A 182 1.19 -6.35 6.71
N GLN A 183 1.28 -5.07 7.06
CA GLN A 183 0.23 -4.40 7.84
C GLN A 183 -1.13 -4.47 7.13
N THR A 184 -1.13 -4.19 5.83
CA THR A 184 -2.34 -4.27 5.01
C THR A 184 -2.92 -5.68 4.95
N ALA A 185 -2.07 -6.70 4.78
CA ALA A 185 -2.50 -8.09 4.78
C ALA A 185 -3.11 -8.51 6.13
N ASN A 186 -2.49 -8.13 7.25
CA ASN A 186 -2.99 -8.44 8.59
C ASN A 186 -4.34 -7.76 8.86
N LEU A 187 -4.51 -6.50 8.46
CA LEU A 187 -5.80 -5.79 8.61
C LEU A 187 -6.89 -6.42 7.75
N LEU A 188 -6.56 -6.87 6.53
CA LEU A 188 -7.51 -7.56 5.67
C LEU A 188 -7.92 -8.91 6.27
N ALA A 189 -6.98 -9.67 6.84
CA ALA A 189 -7.29 -10.92 7.53
C ALA A 189 -8.19 -10.69 8.76
N GLU A 190 -7.95 -9.62 9.53
CA GLU A 190 -8.80 -9.22 10.66
C GLU A 190 -10.24 -8.89 10.20
N ILE A 191 -10.38 -8.15 9.09
CA ILE A 191 -11.68 -7.80 8.51
C ILE A 191 -12.41 -9.05 8.01
N ASP A 192 -11.72 -9.91 7.27
CA ASP A 192 -12.28 -11.14 6.70
C ASP A 192 -12.75 -12.08 7.83
N ALA A 193 -11.98 -12.21 8.92
CA ALA A 193 -12.37 -13.00 10.10
C ALA A 193 -13.64 -12.46 10.79
N ARG A 194 -13.81 -11.13 10.85
CA ARG A 194 -15.01 -10.50 11.42
C ARG A 194 -16.24 -10.69 10.54
N GLN A 195 -16.07 -10.74 9.22
CA GLN A 195 -17.18 -10.98 8.29
C GLN A 195 -17.74 -12.40 8.41
N VAL A 196 -16.88 -13.39 8.63
CA VAL A 196 -17.30 -14.80 8.84
C VAL A 196 -18.01 -14.98 10.18
N ALA A 197 -17.67 -14.18 11.20
CA ALA A 197 -18.27 -14.25 12.52
C ALA A 197 -19.69 -13.67 12.60
N VAL A 198 -20.18 -12.98 11.56
CA VAL A 198 -21.57 -12.49 11.51
C VAL A 198 -22.47 -13.67 11.14
N PRO A 199 -23.30 -14.18 12.07
CA PRO A 199 -24.19 -15.30 11.77
C PRO A 199 -25.19 -14.90 10.66
N PRO A 200 -25.57 -15.84 9.79
CA PRO A 200 -26.59 -15.58 8.78
C PRO A 200 -27.88 -15.12 9.48
N PRO A 201 -28.62 -14.15 8.90
CA PRO A 201 -29.88 -13.70 9.45
C PRO A 201 -30.81 -14.91 9.60
N ASP A 202 -31.30 -15.12 10.83
CA ASP A 202 -32.11 -16.27 11.18
C ASP A 202 -33.41 -16.26 10.36
N PRO A 203 -33.65 -17.22 9.44
CA PRO A 203 -34.79 -17.18 8.53
C PRO A 203 -36.14 -17.28 9.26
N ALA A 204 -36.12 -17.67 10.54
CA ALA A 204 -37.29 -17.78 11.39
C ALA A 204 -37.79 -16.44 11.94
N LEU A 205 -37.00 -15.36 11.85
CA LEU A 205 -37.42 -14.04 12.31
C LEU A 205 -38.02 -13.26 11.12
N PRO A 206 -39.36 -13.08 11.04
CA PRO A 206 -39.96 -12.21 10.04
C PRO A 206 -39.35 -10.83 10.21
N TRP A 207 -38.86 -10.22 9.12
CA TRP A 207 -38.23 -8.90 9.05
C TRP A 207 -38.77 -7.94 10.11
N GLY A 208 -38.20 -8.02 11.31
CA GLY A 208 -38.61 -7.18 12.42
C GLY A 208 -38.12 -5.79 12.09
N PRO A 209 -38.91 -4.74 12.38
CA PRO A 209 -38.40 -3.38 12.24
C PRO A 209 -37.05 -3.31 12.96
N PRO A 210 -36.03 -2.66 12.35
CA PRO A 210 -34.68 -2.65 12.90
C PRO A 210 -34.77 -2.25 14.36
N SER A 211 -34.45 -3.20 15.24
CA SER A 211 -34.47 -2.95 16.67
C SER A 211 -33.45 -1.85 16.90
N THR A 212 -33.94 -0.66 17.18
CA THR A 212 -33.16 0.44 17.75
C THR A 212 -32.77 0.01 19.15
N THR A 213 -31.83 -0.92 19.25
CA THR A 213 -31.15 -1.22 20.50
C THR A 213 -30.29 0.00 20.82
N ASN A 214 -30.92 0.91 21.55
CA ASN A 214 -30.26 1.89 22.39
C ASN A 214 -29.42 1.14 23.42
N SER A 215 -28.19 0.82 23.04
CA SER A 215 -27.10 0.57 23.97
C SER A 215 -26.06 1.63 23.67
N GLY A 216 -25.98 2.62 24.56
CA GLY A 216 -24.88 3.57 24.59
C GLY A 216 -23.54 2.84 24.65
N GLU A 217 -22.50 3.49 24.12
CA GLU A 217 -21.12 2.99 23.99
C GLU A 217 -21.03 1.83 22.96
N VAL A 218 -20.51 2.01 21.74
CA VAL A 218 -19.20 2.54 21.38
C VAL A 218 -19.27 3.12 19.96
N SER A 219 -18.72 4.33 19.81
CA SER A 219 -18.57 5.09 18.56
C SER A 219 -17.65 4.38 17.55
N GLY A 220 -18.12 3.32 16.88
CA GLY A 220 -17.30 2.57 15.90
C GLY A 220 -18.02 1.76 14.81
N SER A 221 -19.35 1.76 14.71
CA SER A 221 -20.08 0.82 13.83
C SER A 221 -20.61 1.38 12.51
N SER A 222 -20.53 2.70 12.26
CA SER A 222 -21.00 3.28 10.98
C SER A 222 -20.12 2.97 9.77
N THR A 223 -18.96 2.34 9.96
CA THR A 223 -18.06 1.97 8.86
C THR A 223 -18.51 0.71 8.12
N ALA A 224 -19.29 -0.19 8.73
CA ALA A 224 -19.62 -1.49 8.12
C ALA A 224 -20.54 -1.40 6.88
N ALA A 225 -21.47 -0.44 6.85
CA ALA A 225 -22.41 -0.26 5.73
C ALA A 225 -21.74 0.31 4.46
N LEU A 226 -20.54 0.89 4.56
CA LEU A 226 -19.82 1.45 3.42
C LEU A 226 -19.01 0.40 2.64
N TRP A 227 -18.88 -0.82 3.19
CA TRP A 227 -18.14 -1.93 2.58
C TRP A 227 -18.97 -2.82 1.67
N THR A 228 -20.29 -2.90 1.86
CA THR A 228 -21.17 -3.75 1.01
C THR A 228 -21.25 -3.26 -0.44
N GLY A 229 -20.98 -1.97 -0.70
CA GLY A 229 -20.89 -1.41 -2.05
C GLY A 229 -19.52 -1.56 -2.72
N ALA A 230 -18.49 -2.02 -2.01
CA ALA A 230 -17.21 -2.40 -2.59
C ALA A 230 -17.32 -3.88 -2.96
N ASN A 231 -18.01 -4.17 -4.07
CA ASN A 231 -18.19 -5.52 -4.57
C ASN A 231 -16.81 -6.16 -4.81
N CYS A 232 -16.34 -6.89 -3.79
CA CYS A 232 -15.13 -7.69 -3.81
C CYS A 232 -15.42 -8.86 -4.73
N GLY A 233 -15.29 -8.64 -6.04
CA GLY A 233 -15.27 -9.74 -7.01
C GLY A 233 -14.31 -10.79 -6.48
N GLN A 234 -14.86 -11.97 -6.17
CA GLN A 234 -14.10 -13.13 -5.74
C GLN A 234 -12.90 -13.28 -6.67
N PRO A 235 -11.70 -13.60 -6.15
CA PRO A 235 -10.61 -14.00 -7.00
C PRO A 235 -11.11 -15.20 -7.81
N SER A 236 -11.33 -14.98 -9.11
CA SER A 236 -11.69 -16.03 -10.04
C SER A 236 -10.62 -17.10 -9.93
N ASP A 237 -10.99 -18.25 -9.38
CA ASP A 237 -10.15 -19.43 -9.29
C ASP A 237 -9.52 -19.67 -10.66
N VAL A 238 -8.24 -19.36 -10.77
CA VAL A 238 -7.43 -19.70 -11.93
C VAL A 238 -7.37 -21.22 -11.92
N ARG A 239 -8.25 -21.84 -12.70
CA ARG A 239 -8.20 -23.24 -13.11
C ARG A 239 -6.73 -23.61 -13.33
N ARG A 240 -6.16 -24.40 -12.43
CA ARG A 240 -5.07 -25.33 -12.76
C ARG A 240 -5.65 -26.33 -13.76
N ASN A 241 -5.73 -25.94 -15.03
CA ASN A 241 -5.81 -26.92 -16.09
C ASN A 241 -4.51 -27.70 -16.06
N GLY A 242 -4.65 -29.02 -15.89
CA GLY A 242 -3.55 -29.96 -15.88
C GLY A 242 -2.68 -29.82 -17.13
N VAL A 243 -1.38 -29.94 -16.91
CA VAL A 243 -0.47 -30.43 -17.94
C VAL A 243 0.13 -31.71 -17.38
N SER A 244 -0.52 -32.80 -17.71
CA SER A 244 0.07 -34.12 -17.78
C SER A 244 0.86 -34.21 -19.09
N ALA A 245 2.18 -34.41 -18.97
CA ALA A 245 3.03 -35.11 -19.93
C ALA A 245 4.26 -35.60 -19.17
#